data_AF-A0A7W7QVI7-F1
#
_entry.id   AF-A0A7W7QVI7-F1
#
_cell.length_a   1.000
_cell.length_b   1.000
_cell.length_c   1.000
_cell.angle_alpha   90.00
_cell.angle_beta   90.00
_cell.angle_gamma   90.00
#
_symmetry.space_group_name_H-M   'P 1'
#
loop_
_entity.id
_entity.type
_entity.pdbx_description
1 polymer ?
#
loop_
_entity_poly.entity_id
_entity_poly.type
_entity_poly.pdbx_seq_one_letter_code
_entity_poly.pdbx_strand_id
1 'polypeptide(L)'
;MHNTPASTPAIPGWRLIVSDTGRYWAIRNRAFPRVALRAGVEPAVDADTFEEVQAAVAEQEDKARTAVAAAEKTAVANAEKTTLAAAEKTEPVS
;
A
#
# COMPACT_ATOMS: atom_id res chain seq x y z
N MET A 1 23.69 -36.42 -11.31
CA MET A 1 23.72 -34.94 -11.29
C MET A 1 22.47 -34.49 -10.55
N HIS A 2 22.61 -33.98 -9.32
CA HIS A 2 21.47 -33.43 -8.58
C HIS A 2 21.16 -32.04 -9.15
N ASN A 3 20.01 -31.90 -9.80
CA ASN A 3 19.53 -30.63 -10.31
C ASN A 3 18.96 -29.85 -9.11
N THR A 4 19.76 -29.00 -8.49
CA THR A 4 19.26 -28.09 -7.45
C THR A 4 18.28 -27.13 -8.12
N PRO A 5 16.98 -27.08 -7.74
CA PRO A 5 16.10 -26.07 -8.29
C PRO A 5 16.62 -24.71 -7.83
N ALA A 6 17.01 -23.86 -8.77
CA ALA A 6 17.28 -22.45 -8.49
C ALA A 6 16.01 -21.87 -7.85
N SER A 7 16.12 -21.31 -6.64
CA SER A 7 15.01 -20.65 -5.96
C SER A 7 14.42 -19.59 -6.90
N THR A 8 13.18 -19.79 -7.33
CA THR A 8 12.48 -18.82 -8.16
C THR A 8 12.37 -17.51 -7.39
N PRO A 9 12.77 -16.37 -7.98
CA PRO A 9 12.67 -15.07 -7.31
C PRO A 9 11.20 -14.78 -6.96
N ALA A 10 10.97 -14.30 -5.73
CA ALA A 10 9.65 -14.08 -5.18
C ALA A 10 9.59 -12.76 -4.39
N ILE A 11 8.43 -12.11 -4.42
CA ILE A 11 8.15 -10.89 -3.65
C ILE A 11 7.00 -11.20 -2.68
N PRO A 12 7.23 -11.19 -1.35
CA PRO A 12 6.20 -11.54 -0.38
C PRO A 12 4.94 -10.68 -0.53
N GLY A 13 3.76 -11.31 -0.57
CA GLY A 13 2.49 -10.60 -0.74
C GLY A 13 2.14 -10.23 -2.18
N TRP A 14 3.02 -10.53 -3.14
CA TRP A 14 2.82 -10.27 -4.56
C TRP A 14 2.94 -11.57 -5.36
N ARG A 15 2.09 -11.70 -6.38
CA ARG A 15 2.21 -12.75 -7.38
C ARG A 15 3.06 -12.23 -8.53
N LEU A 16 4.19 -12.87 -8.76
CA LEU A 16 5.06 -12.59 -9.89
C LEU A 16 4.64 -13.43 -11.11
N ILE A 17 4.57 -12.79 -12.26
CA ILE A 17 4.28 -13.38 -13.57
C ILE A 17 5.38 -12.89 -14.51
N VAL A 18 5.90 -13.77 -15.36
CA VAL A 18 6.88 -13.41 -16.40
C VAL A 18 6.22 -13.67 -17.74
N SER A 19 6.22 -12.67 -18.62
CA SER A 19 5.74 -12.84 -19.99
C SER A 19 6.71 -13.72 -20.79
N ASP A 20 6.22 -14.24 -21.91
CA ASP A 20 7.03 -14.93 -22.92
C ASP A 20 8.14 -14.03 -23.52
N THR A 21 7.91 -12.72 -23.54
CA THR A 21 8.90 -11.71 -23.93
C THR A 21 9.90 -11.34 -22.83
N GLY A 22 9.80 -11.93 -21.63
CA GLY A 22 10.71 -11.70 -20.52
C GLY A 22 10.36 -10.50 -19.62
N ARG A 23 9.23 -9.83 -19.85
CA ARG A 23 8.76 -8.75 -18.98
C ARG A 23 8.15 -9.31 -17.70
N TYR A 24 8.49 -8.70 -16.58
CA TYR A 24 7.98 -9.06 -15.27
C TYR A 24 6.73 -8.25 -14.92
N TRP A 25 5.76 -8.93 -14.33
CA TRP A 25 4.53 -8.36 -13.81
C TRP A 25 4.37 -8.81 -12.36
N ALA A 26 4.13 -7.88 -11.44
CA ALA A 26 3.78 -8.19 -10.07
C ALA A 26 2.37 -7.69 -9.77
N ILE A 27 1.52 -8.58 -9.26
CA ILE A 27 0.15 -8.26 -8.85
C ILE A 27 0.02 -8.51 -7.35
N ARG A 28 -0.45 -7.51 -6.60
CA ARG A 28 -0.61 -7.63 -5.15
C ARG A 28 -1.70 -8.63 -4.80
N ASN A 29 -1.40 -9.57 -3.91
CA ASN A 29 -2.34 -10.64 -3.53
C ASN A 29 -3.54 -10.10 -2.74
N ARG A 30 -3.33 -9.04 -1.94
CA ARG A 30 -4.38 -8.36 -1.18
C ARG A 30 -4.53 -6.93 -1.68
N ALA A 31 -5.77 -6.54 -1.94
CA ALA A 31 -6.08 -5.18 -2.35
C ALA A 31 -5.52 -4.14 -1.36
N PHE A 32 -5.05 -3.01 -1.88
CA PHE A 32 -4.69 -1.88 -1.05
C PHE A 32 -5.94 -1.27 -0.38
N PRO A 33 -5.82 -0.69 0.82
CA PRO A 33 -6.89 0.09 1.41
C PRO A 33 -7.36 1.21 0.48
N ARG A 34 -8.66 1.57 0.53
CA ARG A 34 -9.23 2.59 -0.38
C ARG A 34 -8.52 3.93 -0.31
N VAL A 35 -7.97 4.29 0.86
CA VAL A 35 -7.18 5.52 1.03
C VAL A 35 -5.88 5.48 0.21
N ALA A 36 -5.19 4.34 0.18
CA ALA A 36 -3.98 4.16 -0.61
C ALA A 36 -4.29 4.21 -2.11
N LEU A 37 -5.37 3.57 -2.56
CA LEU A 37 -5.82 3.64 -3.95
C LEU A 37 -6.14 5.09 -4.37
N ARG A 38 -6.80 5.87 -3.50
CA ARG A 38 -7.05 7.31 -3.75
C ARG A 38 -5.78 8.14 -3.79
N ALA A 39 -4.70 7.68 -3.16
CA ALA A 39 -3.38 8.30 -3.20
C ALA A 39 -2.57 7.88 -4.46
N GLY A 40 -3.17 7.13 -5.39
CA GLY A 40 -2.52 6.71 -6.64
C GLY A 40 -1.62 5.49 -6.50
N VAL A 41 -1.83 4.67 -5.47
CA VAL A 41 -1.14 3.39 -5.34
C VAL A 41 -1.69 2.39 -6.35
N GLU A 42 -0.80 1.74 -7.09
CA GLU A 42 -1.13 0.75 -8.10
C GLU A 42 -0.98 -0.68 -7.54
N PRO A 43 -2.02 -1.55 -7.64
CA PRO A 43 -1.97 -2.94 -7.18
C PRO A 43 -1.28 -3.88 -8.18
N ALA A 44 -0.89 -3.37 -9.35
CA ALA A 44 -0.15 -4.09 -10.37
C ALA A 44 0.97 -3.20 -10.91
N VAL A 45 2.16 -3.76 -11.07
CA VAL A 45 3.32 -3.08 -11.64
C VAL A 45 4.02 -4.01 -12.62
N ASP A 46 4.57 -3.46 -13.70
CA ASP A 46 5.39 -4.17 -14.67
C ASP A 46 6.74 -3.49 -14.86
N ALA A 47 7.77 -4.29 -15.15
CA ALA A 47 9.09 -3.81 -15.56
C ALA A 47 9.84 -4.90 -16.33
N ASP A 48 10.94 -4.52 -16.98
CA ASP A 48 11.68 -5.43 -17.85
C ASP A 48 12.63 -6.35 -17.06
N THR A 49 12.92 -6.03 -15.80
CA THR A 49 13.75 -6.85 -14.90
C THR A 49 13.09 -7.14 -13.55
N PHE A 50 13.52 -8.21 -12.88
CA PHE A 50 13.04 -8.55 -11.54
C PHE A 50 13.39 -7.46 -10.51
N GLU A 51 14.59 -6.88 -10.59
CA GLU A 51 15.05 -5.82 -9.69
C GLU A 51 14.17 -4.56 -9.82
N GLU A 52 13.82 -4.17 -11.05
CA GLU A 52 12.92 -3.04 -11.28
C GLU A 52 11.50 -3.32 -10.77
N VAL A 53 10.96 -4.53 -10.98
CA VAL A 53 9.66 -4.90 -10.41
C VAL A 53 9.71 -4.90 -8.88
N GLN A 54 10.81 -5.37 -8.28
CA GLN A 54 10.97 -5.33 -6.83
C GLN A 54 11.01 -3.89 -6.29
N ALA A 55 11.73 -3.00 -6.96
CA ALA A 55 11.77 -1.57 -6.61
C ALA A 55 10.40 -0.91 -6.76
N ALA A 56 9.70 -1.18 -7.87
CA ALA A 56 8.36 -0.66 -8.11
C ALA A 56 7.36 -1.16 -7.04
N VAL A 57 7.42 -2.43 -6.66
CA VAL A 57 6.60 -2.97 -5.55
C VAL A 57 6.92 -2.25 -4.25
N ALA A 58 8.19 -2.07 -3.92
CA ALA A 58 8.59 -1.38 -2.68
C ALA A 58 8.05 0.06 -2.64
N GLU A 59 8.08 0.76 -3.77
CA GLU A 59 7.51 2.10 -3.91
C GLU A 59 5.99 2.12 -3.68
N GLN A 60 5.25 1.17 -4.28
CA GLN A 60 3.79 1.09 -4.07
C GLN A 60 3.44 0.76 -2.61
N GLU A 61 4.19 -0.13 -1.96
CA GLU A 61 3.98 -0.45 -0.54
C GLU A 61 4.32 0.74 0.37
N ASP A 62 5.34 1.54 0.03
CA ASP A 62 5.69 2.73 0.80
C ASP A 62 4.66 3.86 0.66
N LYS A 63 4.22 4.12 -0.57
CA LYS A 63 3.10 5.05 -0.84
C LYS A 63 1.84 4.63 -0.08
N ALA A 64 1.54 3.33 -0.05
CA ALA A 64 0.40 2.81 0.69
C ALA A 64 0.52 3.02 2.20
N ARG A 65 1.68 2.71 2.80
CA ARG A 65 1.93 2.97 4.23
C ARG A 65 1.78 4.46 4.56
N THR A 66 2.35 5.33 3.74
CA THR A 66 2.27 6.78 3.92
C THR A 66 0.83 7.28 3.84
N ALA A 67 0.05 6.80 2.87
CA ALA A 67 -1.36 7.17 2.72
C ALA A 67 -2.21 6.73 3.91
N VAL A 68 -1.96 5.52 4.45
CA VAL A 68 -2.66 5.01 5.63
C VAL A 68 -2.32 5.83 6.87
N ALA A 69 -1.02 6.05 7.13
CA ALA A 69 -0.58 6.84 8.28
C ALA A 69 -1.11 8.29 8.24
N ALA A 70 -1.16 8.91 7.06
CA ALA A 70 -1.73 10.23 6.89
C ALA A 70 -3.22 10.27 7.25
N ALA A 71 -4.00 9.29 6.78
CA ALA A 71 -5.43 9.22 7.10
C ALA A 71 -5.71 8.93 8.57
N GLU A 72 -4.91 8.09 9.22
CA GLU A 72 -5.00 7.84 10.66
C GLU A 72 -4.74 9.14 11.44
N LYS A 73 -3.68 9.88 11.09
CA LYS A 73 -3.38 11.17 11.73
C LYS A 73 -4.52 12.17 11.56
N THR A 74 -5.13 12.25 10.37
CA THR A 74 -6.29 13.12 10.12
C THR A 74 -7.51 12.67 10.95
N ALA A 75 -7.74 11.37 11.10
CA ALA A 75 -8.86 10.85 11.89
C ALA A 75 -8.71 11.20 13.37
N VAL A 76 -7.51 11.06 13.94
CA VAL A 76 -7.22 11.43 15.33
C VAL A 76 -7.48 12.92 15.57
N ALA A 77 -6.94 13.79 14.72
CA ALA A 77 -7.14 15.24 14.85
C ALA A 77 -8.63 15.63 14.75
N ASN A 78 -9.40 14.97 13.88
CA ASN A 78 -10.83 15.21 13.75
C ASN A 78 -11.62 14.73 14.97
N ALA A 79 -11.22 13.61 15.58
CA ALA A 79 -11.85 13.10 16.80
C ALA A 79 -11.62 14.06 17.99
N GLU A 80 -10.40 14.59 18.15
CA GLU A 80 -10.07 15.58 19.18
C GLU A 80 -10.89 16.87 19.01
N LYS A 81 -10.97 17.38 17.78
CA LYS A 81 -11.78 18.57 17.45
C LYS A 81 -13.27 18.35 17.71
N THR A 82 -13.79 17.16 17.42
CA THR A 82 -15.20 16.82 17.64
C THR A 82 -15.51 16.75 19.14
N THR A 83 -14.59 16.19 19.94
CA THR A 83 -14.74 16.10 21.40
C THR A 83 -14.71 17.48 22.07
N LEU A 84 -13.83 18.38 21.61
CA LEU A 84 -13.73 19.75 22.15
C LEU A 84 -14.96 20.60 21.78
N ALA A 85 -15.48 20.45 20.55
CA ALA A 85 -16.70 21.14 20.10
C ALA A 85 -17.98 20.64 20.81
N ALA A 86 -18.00 19.40 21.30
CA ALA A 86 -19.11 18.87 22.09
C ALA A 86 -19.12 19.43 23.52
N ALA A 87 -17.97 19.77 24.09
CA ALA A 87 -17.85 20.34 25.43
C ALA A 87 -18.26 21.83 25.49
N GLU A 88 -18.09 22.57 24.38
CA GLU A 88 -18.42 24.00 24.30
C GLU A 88 -19.92 24.27 24.08
N LYS A 89 -20.71 23.26 23.67
CA LYS A 89 -22.17 23.39 23.51
C LYS A 89 -22.99 23.16 24.77
N THR A 90 -22.35 22.96 25.91
CA THR A 90 -22.98 22.80 27.22
C THR A 90 -22.74 24.02 28.12
N GLU A 91 -23.17 25.20 27.67
CA GLU A 91 -23.44 26.31 28.59
C GLU A 91 -24.92 26.24 29.02
N PRO A 92 -25.23 26.02 30.32
CA PRO A 92 -26.59 26.16 30.80
C PRO A 92 -26.92 27.66 30.80
N VAL A 93 -27.89 28.05 29.97
CA VAL A 93 -28.55 29.35 30.09
C VAL A 93 -29.24 29.37 31.45
N SER A 94 -28.77 30.21 32.36
CA SER A 94 -29.47 30.58 33.59
C SER A 94 -29.27 32.07 33.84
#